data_AF-A0AAW2PWH7-F1
#
_entry.id   AF-A0AAW2PWH7-F1
#
_cell.length_a   1.000
_cell.length_b   1.000
_cell.length_c   1.000
_cell.angle_alpha   90.00
_cell.angle_beta   90.00
_cell.angle_gamma   90.00
#
_symmetry.space_group_name_H-M   'P 1'
#
loop_
_entity.id
_entity.type
_entity.pdbx_description
1 polymer ?
#
loop_
_entity_poly.entity_id
_entity_poly.type
_entity_poly.pdbx_seq_one_letter_code
_entity_poly.pdbx_strand_id
1 'polypeptide(L)'
;MQIEGSYETREWSIVQYLKKVKEIIQKYDRCQVHQIPREENERADALSKFGAMVSGIKERKVAVESSWRSPIIKFLKKGVLPGDPEATKRLKFKANRFTMLGEEL
;
A
#
# COMPACT_ATOMS: atom_id res chain seq x y z
N MET A 1 22.66 6.51 2.33
CA MET A 1 21.25 6.58 2.81
C MET A 1 20.89 5.36 3.68
N GLN A 2 19.73 5.33 4.37
CA GLN A 2 19.31 4.16 5.17
C GLN A 2 19.21 2.87 4.32
N ILE A 3 18.76 3.00 3.06
CA ILE A 3 18.66 1.88 2.10
C ILE A 3 20.04 1.31 1.72
N GLU A 4 21.06 2.16 1.66
CA GLU A 4 22.45 1.81 1.35
C GLU A 4 23.26 1.40 2.60
N GLY A 5 22.63 1.38 3.79
CA GLY A 5 23.29 1.01 5.05
C GLY A 5 24.18 2.11 5.66
N SER A 6 24.24 3.30 5.07
CA SER A 6 25.05 4.44 5.59
C SER A 6 24.38 5.17 6.76
N TYR A 7 23.13 4.82 7.10
CA TYR A 7 22.37 5.41 8.20
C TYR A 7 21.58 4.33 8.93
N GLU A 8 21.62 4.32 10.26
CA GLU A 8 20.85 3.38 11.07
C GLU A 8 19.37 3.79 11.18
N THR A 9 18.52 2.78 11.35
CA THR A 9 17.07 2.96 11.45
C THR A 9 16.63 2.63 12.86
N ARG A 10 16.27 3.65 13.66
CA ARG A 10 15.95 3.48 15.09
C ARG A 10 14.47 3.24 15.37
N GLU A 11 13.60 3.62 14.45
CA GLU A 11 12.16 3.48 14.61
C GLU A 11 11.66 2.18 13.96
N TRP A 12 10.88 1.39 14.71
CA TRP A 12 10.37 0.09 14.24
C TRP A 12 9.56 0.19 12.94
N SER A 13 8.80 1.27 12.77
CA SER A 13 8.03 1.58 11.56
C SER A 13 8.93 1.71 10.32
N ILE A 14 10.07 2.40 10.45
CA ILE A 14 11.03 2.61 9.35
C ILE A 14 11.80 1.31 9.06
N VAL A 15 12.07 0.48 10.07
CA VAL A 15 12.66 -0.86 9.86
C VAL A 15 11.76 -1.74 8.98
N GLN A 16 10.43 -1.69 9.17
CA GLN A 16 9.48 -2.42 8.31
C GLN A 16 9.49 -1.90 6.87
N TYR A 17 9.56 -0.58 6.68
CA TYR A 17 9.70 -0.01 5.34
C TYR A 17 10.99 -0.43 4.66
N LEU A 18 12.10 -0.43 5.39
CA LEU A 18 13.40 -0.84 4.86
C LEU A 18 13.39 -2.31 4.41
N LYS A 19 12.75 -3.20 5.19
CA LYS A 19 12.56 -4.59 4.78
C LYS A 19 11.79 -4.71 3.47
N LYS A 20 10.64 -4.03 3.34
CA LYS A 20 9.84 -4.02 2.11
C LYS A 20 10.59 -3.45 0.91
N VAL A 21 11.32 -2.36 1.11
CA VAL A 21 12.10 -1.74 0.04
C VAL A 21 13.18 -2.71 -0.46
N LYS A 22 13.86 -3.42 0.44
CA LYS A 22 14.83 -4.47 0.05
C LYS A 22 14.18 -5.62 -0.73
N GLU A 23 13.02 -6.11 -0.31
CA GLU A 23 12.26 -7.14 -1.04
C GLU A 23 11.85 -6.68 -2.44
N ILE A 24 11.47 -5.41 -2.61
CA ILE A 24 11.11 -4.85 -3.90
C ILE A 24 12.36 -4.69 -4.78
N ILE A 25 13.45 -4.16 -4.25
CA ILE A 25 14.72 -3.98 -4.99
C ILE A 25 15.23 -5.31 -5.53
N GLN A 26 15.12 -6.41 -4.76
CA GLN A 26 15.52 -7.75 -5.20
C GLN A 26 14.77 -8.25 -6.44
N LYS A 27 13.59 -7.71 -6.76
CA LYS A 27 12.82 -8.09 -7.96
C LYS A 27 13.36 -7.47 -9.24
N TYR A 28 14.27 -6.50 -9.15
CA TYR A 28 14.82 -5.79 -10.29
C TYR A 28 16.30 -6.12 -10.45
N ASP A 29 16.73 -6.32 -11.70
CA ASP A 29 18.12 -6.68 -12.04
C ASP A 29 19.12 -5.57 -11.69
N ARG A 30 18.70 -4.30 -11.81
CA ARG A 30 19.49 -3.13 -11.42
C ARG A 30 18.58 -1.99 -10.94
N CYS A 31 18.81 -1.52 -9.71
CA CYS A 31 18.09 -0.40 -9.11
C CYS A 31 19.08 0.62 -8.54
N GLN A 32 18.80 1.91 -8.73
CA GLN A 32 19.58 3.01 -8.16
C GLN A 32 18.64 4.03 -7.55
N VAL A 33 18.95 4.47 -6.33
CA VAL A 33 18.17 5.48 -5.61
C VAL A 33 18.97 6.77 -5.61
N HIS A 34 18.38 7.84 -6.14
CA HIS A 34 18.99 9.15 -6.19
C HIS A 34 18.19 10.12 -5.32
N GLN A 35 18.87 10.92 -4.52
CA GLN A 35 18.26 11.99 -3.77
C GLN A 35 18.20 13.24 -4.67
N ILE A 36 16.99 13.71 -4.92
CA ILE A 36 16.75 14.96 -5.65
C ILE A 36 16.34 16.07 -4.68
N PRO A 37 16.65 17.34 -4.98
CA PRO A 37 16.15 18.50 -4.25
C PRO A 37 14.62 18.51 -4.14
N ARG A 38 14.11 19.20 -3.11
CA ARG A 38 12.67 19.21 -2.84
C ARG A 38 11.89 19.90 -3.95
N GLU A 39 12.49 20.92 -4.53
CA GLU A 39 11.97 21.72 -5.65
C GLU A 39 11.75 20.84 -6.88
N GLU A 40 12.62 19.86 -7.12
CA GLU A 40 12.53 18.93 -8.25
C GLU A 40 11.53 17.78 -8.00
N ASN A 41 11.15 17.55 -6.73
CA ASN A 41 10.20 16.51 -6.33
C ASN A 41 8.77 17.03 -6.13
N GLU A 42 8.46 18.23 -6.63
CA GLU A 42 7.19 18.93 -6.38
C GLU A 42 5.97 18.06 -6.76
N ARG A 43 6.02 17.34 -7.88
CA ARG A 43 4.93 16.49 -8.35
C ARG A 43 4.59 15.37 -7.36
N ALA A 44 5.60 14.70 -6.80
CA ALA A 44 5.38 13.63 -5.84
C ALA A 44 4.91 14.19 -4.48
N ASP A 45 5.42 15.34 -4.08
CA ASP A 45 5.00 16.04 -2.85
C ASP A 45 3.54 16.50 -2.94
N ALA A 46 3.12 17.07 -4.08
CA ALA A 46 1.74 17.44 -4.36
C ALA A 46 0.80 16.23 -4.32
N LEU A 47 1.21 15.11 -4.92
CA LEU A 47 0.44 13.87 -4.88
C LEU A 47 0.29 13.33 -3.46
N SER A 48 1.36 13.34 -2.68
CA SER A 48 1.36 12.91 -1.27
C SER A 48 0.40 13.76 -0.43
N LYS A 49 0.45 15.09 -0.58
CA LYS A 49 -0.45 16.04 0.08
C LYS A 49 -1.92 15.82 -0.31
N PHE A 50 -2.18 15.63 -1.60
CA PHE A 50 -3.53 15.35 -2.09
C PHE A 50 -4.07 14.05 -1.51
N GLY A 51 -3.25 12.98 -1.47
CA GLY A 51 -3.61 11.71 -0.85
C GLY A 51 -3.96 11.86 0.63
N ALA A 52 -3.19 12.64 1.39
CA ALA A 52 -3.48 12.93 2.79
C ALA A 52 -4.81 13.68 2.98
N MET A 53 -5.12 14.62 2.09
CA MET A 53 -6.37 15.40 2.11
C MET A 53 -7.60 14.56 1.77
N VAL A 54 -7.53 13.76 0.70
CA VAL A 54 -8.66 12.94 0.23
C VAL A 54 -8.98 11.79 1.19
N SER A 55 -7.95 11.23 1.83
CA SER A 55 -8.13 10.04 2.66
C SER A 55 -8.55 10.34 4.10
N GLY A 56 -8.49 11.61 4.54
CA GLY A 56 -8.78 11.97 5.94
C GLY A 56 -7.91 11.23 6.95
N ILE A 57 -6.77 10.67 6.51
CA ILE A 57 -5.93 9.78 7.32
C ILE A 57 -5.19 10.60 8.36
N LYS A 58 -5.70 10.55 9.60
CA LYS A 58 -5.05 11.12 10.79
C LYS A 58 -3.83 10.33 11.27
N GLU A 59 -3.61 9.11 10.77
CA GLU A 59 -2.49 8.28 11.23
C GLU A 59 -1.80 7.53 10.09
N ARG A 60 -0.50 7.80 9.92
CA ARG A 60 0.42 7.04 9.05
C ARG A 60 0.71 5.66 9.65
N LYS A 61 -0.31 4.84 9.90
CA LYS A 61 -0.11 3.43 10.25
C LYS A 61 0.20 2.66 8.98
N VAL A 62 1.36 2.02 8.95
CA VAL A 62 1.77 1.11 7.88
C VAL A 62 0.89 -0.14 7.99
N ALA A 63 -0.33 -0.10 7.46
CA ALA A 63 -1.13 -1.29 7.30
C ALA A 63 -0.51 -2.10 6.15
N VAL A 64 0.43 -2.99 6.51
CA VAL A 64 1.13 -3.87 5.57
C VAL A 64 0.15 -4.80 4.82
N GLU A 65 -1.10 -4.93 5.25
CA GLU A 65 -2.00 -6.01 4.83
C GLU A 65 -3.47 -5.62 4.56
N SER A 66 -3.78 -4.40 4.13
CA SER A 66 -5.15 -4.15 3.62
C SER A 66 -5.16 -3.28 2.39
N SER A 67 -4.69 -3.88 1.28
CA SER A 67 -5.16 -3.44 -0.03
C SER A 67 -6.69 -3.46 -0.02
N TRP A 68 -7.34 -2.44 -0.58
CA TRP A 68 -8.80 -2.38 -0.72
C TRP A 68 -9.40 -3.60 -1.44
N ARG A 69 -8.56 -4.37 -2.15
CA ARG A 69 -8.88 -5.65 -2.79
C ARG A 69 -9.06 -6.79 -1.81
N SER A 70 -8.42 -6.76 -0.64
CA SER A 70 -8.45 -7.83 0.37
C SER A 70 -9.87 -8.27 0.77
N PRO A 71 -10.83 -7.37 1.06
CA PRO A 71 -12.21 -7.79 1.34
C PRO A 71 -12.91 -8.39 0.10
N ILE A 72 -12.58 -7.93 -1.11
CA ILE A 72 -13.16 -8.44 -2.36
C ILE A 72 -12.62 -9.85 -2.66
N ILE A 73 -11.31 -10.06 -2.50
CA ILE A 73 -10.67 -11.38 -2.65
C ILE A 73 -11.21 -12.36 -1.60
N LYS A 74 -11.34 -11.93 -0.33
CA LYS A 74 -11.92 -12.78 0.73
C LYS A 74 -13.36 -13.16 0.43
N PHE A 75 -14.16 -12.23 -0.11
CA PHE A 75 -15.53 -12.51 -0.53
C PHE A 75 -15.59 -13.49 -1.71
N LEU A 76 -14.80 -13.26 -2.76
CA LEU A 76 -14.79 -14.10 -3.97
C LEU A 76 -14.16 -15.49 -3.72
N LYS A 77 -13.13 -15.61 -2.85
CA LYS A 77 -12.49 -16.90 -2.53
C LYS A 77 -13.15 -17.68 -1.40
N LYS A 78 -13.52 -17.01 -0.30
CA LYS A 78 -13.95 -17.66 0.95
C LYS A 78 -15.44 -17.47 1.26
N GLY A 79 -16.17 -16.69 0.46
CA GLY A 79 -17.59 -16.39 0.70
C GLY A 79 -17.84 -15.57 1.99
N VAL A 80 -16.80 -14.98 2.58
CA VAL A 80 -16.92 -14.28 3.87
C VAL A 80 -17.58 -12.93 3.66
N LEU A 81 -18.68 -12.70 4.38
CA LEU A 81 -19.41 -11.44 4.41
C LEU A 81 -19.13 -10.69 5.71
N PRO A 82 -18.91 -9.36 5.68
CA PRO A 82 -18.89 -8.56 6.89
C PRO A 82 -20.27 -8.62 7.57
N GLY A 83 -20.30 -8.74 8.89
CA GLY A 83 -21.56 -8.83 9.66
C GLY A 83 -22.47 -7.60 9.55
N ASP A 84 -21.95 -6.48 9.04
CA ASP A 84 -22.74 -5.29 8.74
C ASP A 84 -23.50 -5.42 7.39
N PRO A 85 -24.84 -5.31 7.38
CA PRO A 85 -25.66 -5.48 6.17
C PRO A 85 -25.32 -4.49 5.06
N GLU A 86 -24.99 -3.25 5.41
CA GLU A 86 -24.71 -2.17 4.47
C GLU A 86 -23.31 -2.35 3.83
N ALA A 87 -22.31 -2.71 4.63
CA ALA A 87 -21.00 -3.12 4.14
C ALA A 87 -21.09 -4.36 3.22
N THR A 88 -21.93 -5.34 3.57
CA THR A 88 -22.18 -6.53 2.75
C THR A 88 -22.78 -6.16 1.38
N LYS A 89 -23.78 -5.28 1.35
CA LYS A 89 -24.40 -4.83 0.11
C LYS A 89 -23.36 -4.13 -0.78
N ARG A 90 -22.61 -3.18 -0.23
CA ARG A 90 -21.53 -2.46 -0.94
C ARG A 90 -20.46 -3.40 -1.46
N LEU A 91 -20.06 -4.40 -0.68
CA LEU A 91 -19.06 -5.39 -1.06
C LEU A 91 -19.53 -6.24 -2.24
N LYS A 92 -20.80 -6.72 -2.24
CA LYS A 92 -21.39 -7.48 -3.35
C LYS A 92 -21.48 -6.65 -4.63
N PHE A 93 -21.99 -5.42 -4.55
CA PHE A 93 -22.04 -4.51 -5.69
C PHE A 93 -20.64 -4.25 -6.28
N LYS A 94 -19.64 -4.08 -5.41
CA LYS A 94 -18.26 -3.86 -5.84
C LYS A 94 -17.66 -5.12 -6.45
N ALA A 95 -17.86 -6.29 -5.84
CA ALA A 95 -17.34 -7.58 -6.31
C ALA A 95 -17.88 -7.98 -7.68
N ASN A 96 -19.14 -7.65 -8.00
CA ASN A 96 -19.73 -7.91 -9.32
C ASN A 96 -18.96 -7.26 -10.49
N ARG A 97 -18.09 -6.27 -10.23
CA ARG A 97 -17.28 -5.60 -11.26
C ARG A 97 -15.89 -6.23 -11.42
N PHE A 98 -15.58 -7.30 -10.68
CA PHE A 98 -14.28 -7.96 -10.71
C PHE A 98 -14.44 -9.46 -10.93
N THR A 99 -13.54 -10.04 -11.73
CA THR A 99 -13.47 -11.49 -11.96
C THR A 99 -12.10 -11.96 -11.51
N MET A 100 -12.04 -13.05 -10.74
CA MET A 100 -10.77 -13.65 -10.31
C MET A 100 -10.09 -14.33 -11.52
N LEU A 101 -8.86 -13.93 -11.84
CA LEU A 101 -8.00 -14.64 -12.79
C LEU A 101 -6.97 -15.43 -11.99
N GLY A 102 -7.24 -16.71 -11.75
CA GLY A 102 -6.41 -17.57 -10.91
C GLY A 102 -6.47 -17.17 -9.44
N GLU A 103 -5.32 -16.79 -8.85
CA GLU A 103 -5.22 -16.42 -7.43
C GLU A 103 -5.30 -14.91 -7.14
N GLU A 104 -5.35 -14.06 -8.17
CA GLU A 104 -5.38 -12.60 -8.07
C GLU A 104 -6.59 -11.95 -8.75
N LEU A 105 -6.85 -10.69 -8.38
CA LEU A 105 -7.89 -9.81 -8.91
C LEU A 105 -7.35 -8.83 -9.96
#